data_AF-A0A7C7SM49-F1
#
_entry.id   AF-A0A7C7SM49-F1
#
_cell.length_a   1.000
_cell.length_b   1.000
_cell.length_c   1.000
_cell.angle_alpha   90.00
_cell.angle_beta   90.00
_cell.angle_gamma   90.00
#
_symmetry.space_group_name_H-M   'P 1'
#
loop_
_entity.id
_entity.type
_entity.pdbx_description
1 polymer ?
#
loop_
_entity_poly.entity_id
_entity_poly.type
_entity_poly.pdbx_seq_one_letter_code
_entity_poly.pdbx_strand_id
1 'polypeptide(L)' 'MTQPISDIAFTPAVKRAQQERGSRELYGKVESRGGWRDRVTADLVAFIAERDSLYLGTANAAGQPYIQYRGGAKG' A
#
# COMPACT_ATOMS: atom_id res chain seq x y z
N MET A 1 -12.53 18.47 -8.19
CA MET A 1 -12.22 17.66 -7.00
C MET A 1 -11.17 16.65 -7.39
N THR A 2 -10.00 16.66 -6.75
CA THR A 2 -8.91 15.73 -7.07
C THR A 2 -9.34 14.34 -6.62
N GLN A 3 -9.58 13.44 -7.58
CA GLN A 3 -10.03 12.08 -7.29
C GLN A 3 -8.92 11.33 -6.54
N PRO A 4 -9.18 10.79 -5.35
CA PRO A 4 -8.15 10.11 -4.58
C PRO A 4 -7.77 8.79 -5.28
N ILE A 5 -6.46 8.48 -5.34
CA ILE A 5 -5.94 7.24 -5.98
C ILE A 5 -6.51 5.97 -5.32
N SER A 6 -7.06 6.11 -4.13
CA SER A 6 -7.70 5.08 -3.31
C SER A 6 -8.67 4.16 -4.03
N ASP A 7 -9.23 4.54 -5.18
CA ASP A 7 -10.04 3.67 -6.03
C ASP A 7 -9.30 2.37 -6.43
N ILE A 8 -7.98 2.42 -6.63
CA ILE A 8 -7.17 1.22 -6.93
C ILE A 8 -7.08 0.25 -5.75
N ALA A 9 -7.20 0.77 -4.53
CA ALA A 9 -7.03 0.04 -3.28
C ALA A 9 -8.37 -0.27 -2.58
N PHE A 10 -9.47 0.33 -3.04
CA PHE A 10 -10.82 0.15 -2.51
C PHE A 10 -11.82 -0.29 -3.59
N THR A 11 -11.37 -1.17 -4.48
CA THR A 11 -12.23 -1.81 -5.49
C THR A 11 -13.37 -2.62 -4.83
N PRO A 12 -14.48 -2.89 -5.53
CA PRO A 12 -15.56 -3.71 -4.99
C PRO A 12 -15.10 -5.09 -4.48
N ALA A 13 -14.13 -5.71 -5.16
CA ALA A 13 -13.57 -7.00 -4.74
C ALA A 13 -12.78 -6.89 -3.42
N VAL A 14 -11.98 -5.82 -3.26
CA VAL A 14 -11.23 -5.57 -2.02
C VAL A 14 -12.19 -5.25 -0.87
N LYS A 15 -13.21 -4.41 -1.09
CA LYS A 15 -14.24 -4.09 -0.07
C LYS A 15 -14.98 -5.33 0.41
N ARG A 16 -15.33 -6.24 -0.49
CA ARG A 16 -15.94 -7.53 -0.14
C ARG A 16 -15.00 -8.38 0.71
N ALA A 17 -13.74 -8.53 0.29
CA ALA A 17 -12.74 -9.27 1.06
C ALA A 17 -12.50 -8.65 2.46
N GLN A 18 -12.54 -7.32 2.58
CA GLN A 18 -12.46 -6.63 3.86
C GLN A 18 -13.67 -6.91 4.76
N GLN A 19 -14.88 -7.02 4.20
CA GLN A 19 -16.08 -7.40 4.93
C GLN A 19 -15.98 -8.83 5.45
N GLU A 20 -15.64 -9.77 4.56
CA GLU A 20 -15.45 -11.20 4.90
C GLU A 20 -14.40 -11.40 6.00
N ARG A 21 -13.35 -10.56 6.00
CA ARG A 21 -12.24 -10.62 6.97
C ARG A 21 -12.40 -9.66 8.15
N GLY A 22 -13.55 -8.99 8.28
CA GLY A 22 -13.85 -8.09 9.40
C GLY A 22 -13.04 -6.78 9.46
N SER A 23 -12.25 -6.45 8.44
CA SER A 23 -11.40 -5.24 8.42
C SER A 23 -12.07 -4.02 7.78
N ARG A 24 -13.29 -4.16 7.24
CA ARG A 24 -13.96 -3.12 6.46
C ARG A 24 -14.18 -1.82 7.23
N GLU A 25 -14.56 -1.89 8.50
CA GLU A 25 -14.84 -0.69 9.29
C GLU A 25 -13.59 0.17 9.48
N LEU A 26 -12.44 -0.47 9.74
CA LEU A 26 -11.15 0.21 9.89
C LEU A 26 -10.74 0.91 8.59
N TYR A 27 -10.80 0.18 7.47
CA TYR A 27 -10.40 0.70 6.17
C TYR A 27 -11.39 1.71 5.59
N GLY A 28 -12.66 1.65 5.97
CA GLY A 28 -13.65 2.66 5.58
C GLY A 28 -13.35 4.06 6.13
N LYS A 29 -12.75 4.14 7.33
CA LYS A 29 -12.30 5.41 7.92
C LYS A 29 -11.10 6.01 7.16
N VAL A 30 -10.25 5.17 6.59
CA VAL A 30 -9.13 5.62 5.75
C VAL A 30 -9.66 6.16 4.42
N GLU A 31 -10.56 5.41 3.78
CA GLU A 31 -11.21 5.82 2.53
C GLU A 31 -11.95 7.16 2.66
N SER A 32 -12.73 7.35 3.74
CA SER A 32 -13.50 8.58 3.95
C SER A 32 -12.65 9.83 4.22
N ARG A 33 -11.40 9.65 4.67
CA ARG A 33 -10.42 10.75 4.87
C ARG A 33 -9.68 11.16 3.59
N GLY A 34 -10.17 10.71 2.43
CA GLY A 34 -9.52 10.94 1.13
C GLY A 34 -8.51 9.86 0.76
N GLY A 35 -8.42 8.78 1.55
CA GLY A 35 -7.49 7.67 1.37
C GLY A 35 -6.03 8.09 1.14
N TRP A 36 -5.38 7.59 0.10
CA TRP A 36 -3.94 7.81 -0.11
C TRP A 36 -3.67 8.98 -1.05
N ARG A 37 -2.57 9.69 -0.74
CA ARG A 37 -2.09 10.84 -1.53
C ARG A 37 -1.65 10.38 -2.92
N ASP A 38 -1.93 11.21 -3.92
CA ASP A 38 -1.58 11.00 -5.32
C ASP A 38 -0.28 11.68 -5.76
N ARG A 39 0.31 12.49 -4.86
CA ARG A 39 1.53 13.25 -5.11
C ARG A 39 2.64 12.87 -4.13
N VAL A 40 3.86 12.91 -4.66
CA VAL A 40 5.07 12.83 -3.85
C VAL A 40 5.25 14.18 -3.14
N THR A 41 5.05 14.20 -1.83
CA THR A 41 5.23 15.40 -0.99
C THR A 41 6.67 15.55 -0.55
N ALA A 42 7.08 16.76 -0.13
CA ALA A 42 8.42 16.99 0.43
C ALA A 42 8.72 16.04 1.61
N ASP A 43 7.76 15.84 2.51
CA ASP A 43 7.89 14.90 3.63
C ASP A 43 8.12 13.45 3.15
N LEU A 44 7.44 13.03 2.07
CA LEU A 44 7.64 11.69 1.52
C LEU A 44 9.02 11.54 0.86
N VAL A 45 9.50 12.58 0.17
CA VAL A 45 10.86 12.61 -0.38
C VAL A 45 11.89 12.48 0.73
N ALA A 46 11.79 13.32 1.76
CA ALA A 46 12.70 13.30 2.90
C ALA A 46 12.69 11.92 3.57
N PHE A 47 11.50 11.35 3.80
CA PHE A 47 11.38 10.00 4.35
C PHE A 47 12.08 8.97 3.45
N ILE A 48 11.77 8.89 2.15
CA ILE A 48 12.40 7.95 1.20
C ILE A 48 13.92 8.09 1.15
N ALA A 49 14.45 9.31 1.18
CA ALA A 49 15.89 9.56 1.11
C ALA A 49 16.69 8.90 2.25
N GLU A 50 16.07 8.73 3.43
CA GLU A 50 16.69 8.09 4.60
C GLU A 50 16.60 6.54 4.59
N ARG A 51 15.98 5.93 3.56
CA ARG A 51 15.86 4.45 3.48
C ARG A 51 16.91 3.86 2.56
N ASP A 52 17.69 2.92 3.10
CA ASP A 52 18.64 2.07 2.40
C ASP A 52 18.12 0.63 2.22
N SER A 53 16.84 0.41 2.55
CA SER A 53 16.21 -0.90 2.56
C SER A 53 14.72 -0.87 2.17
N LEU A 54 14.26 -1.99 1.61
CA LEU A 54 12.88 -2.19 1.15
C LEU A 54 12.48 -3.67 1.19
N TYR A 55 11.18 -3.92 1.31
CA TYR A 55 10.59 -5.23 1.03
C TYR A 55 10.07 -5.25 -0.40
N LEU A 56 10.47 -6.26 -1.17
CA LEU A 56 10.02 -6.50 -2.53
C LEU A 56 9.10 -7.71 -2.56
N GLY A 57 7.84 -7.48 -2.94
CA GLY A 57 6.89 -8.55 -3.22
C GLY A 57 6.82 -8.84 -4.72
N THR A 58 7.01 -10.09 -5.10
CA THR A 58 6.84 -10.58 -6.46
C THR A 58 5.89 -11.77 -6.49
N ALA A 59 5.41 -12.10 -7.69
CA ALA A 59 4.78 -13.37 -7.97
C ALA A 59 5.41 -13.98 -9.21
N ASN A 60 5.61 -15.30 -9.23
CA ASN A 60 6.04 -15.99 -10.43
C ASN A 60 4.89 -16.12 -11.45
N ALA A 61 5.17 -16.68 -12.63
CA ALA A 61 4.16 -16.88 -13.67
C ALA A 61 2.98 -17.78 -13.23
N ALA A 62 3.18 -18.64 -12.22
CA ALA A 62 2.13 -19.46 -11.62
C ALA A 62 1.37 -18.73 -10.49
N GLY A 63 1.63 -17.45 -10.24
CA GLY A 63 0.98 -16.64 -9.22
C GLY A 63 1.43 -16.91 -7.79
N GLN A 64 2.51 -17.66 -7.58
CA GLN A 64 3.02 -17.97 -6.24
C GLN A 64 3.72 -16.73 -5.66
N PRO A 65 3.33 -16.26 -4.47
CA PRO A 65 3.88 -15.03 -3.89
C PRO A 65 5.27 -15.27 -3.30
N TYR A 66 6.12 -14.25 -3.38
CA TYR A 66 7.42 -14.20 -2.74
C TYR A 66 7.67 -12.80 -2.16
N ILE A 67 8.17 -12.75 -0.93
CA ILE A 67 8.55 -11.49 -0.27
C ILE A 67 10.03 -11.58 0.06
N GLN A 68 10.79 -10.56 -0.33
CA GLN A 68 12.21 -10.48 -0.07
C GLN A 68 12.57 -9.13 0.50
N TYR A 69 13.34 -9.15 1.58
CA TYR A 69 14.01 -7.95 2.05
C TYR A 69 15.24 -7.65 1.17
N ARG A 70 15.39 -6.40 0.76
CA ARG A 70 16.51 -5.88 -0.04
C ARG A 70 17.04 -4.63 0.64
N GLY A 71 18.30 -4.64 1.03
CA GLY A 71 18.98 -3.47 1.61
C GLY A 71 19.79 -3.76 2.86
N GLY A 72 20.34 -2.69 3.42
CA GLY A 72 21.22 -2.65 4.59
C GLY A 72 22.69 -3.01 4.32
N ALA A 73 23.59 -2.55 5.20
CA ALA A 73 24.77 -3.33 5.59
C ALA A 73 24.31 -4.49 6.52
N LYS A 74 25.11 -5.57 6.65
CA LYS A 74 24.75 -6.73 7.49
C LYS A 74 24.54 -6.31 8.95
N GLY A 75 23.36 -6.61 9.51
CA GLY A 75 23.14 -6.65 10.96
C GLY A 75 22.86 -5.30 11.60
#